data_AF-A0A7V9RA43-F1
#
_entry.id   AF-A0A7V9RA43-F1
#
_cell.length_a   1.000
_cell.length_b   1.000
_cell.length_c   1.000
_cell.angle_alpha   90.00
_cell.angle_beta   90.00
_cell.angle_gamma   90.00
#
_symmetry.space_group_name_H-M   'P 1'
#
loop_
_entity.id
_entity.type
_entity.pdbx_description
1 polymer ?
#
loop_
_entity_poly.entity_id
_entity_poly.type
_entity_poly.pdbx_seq_one_letter_code
_entity_poly.pdbx_strand_id
1 'polypeptide(L)'
;MHAGLELHHIFPKNLLYKAGYSRPEVNSLANFTFLTKATNIEVTNRDPLEYIPKYEELHPGVLAAHWIPMDPELWRIENYLEFLAERRKLLAAAANSFLDELAGGMGPDIEVGPPVIGDRASGIAVDLGEDDESRVVTDCRDWVVERGLAEGVENYELVDEESGEALAIFDLAWPEGVQLELTEPVALLLNEPQEVGQAAAAYGFRFFTTVEALKAYVESEVLEAEAA
;
A
#
# COMPACT_ATOMS: atom_id res chain seq x y z
N MET A 1 -22.60 -14.70 18.41
CA MET A 1 -22.36 -13.93 17.18
C MET A 1 -20.87 -13.65 17.13
N HIS A 2 -20.12 -14.29 16.24
CA HIS A 2 -18.76 -13.84 15.96
C HIS A 2 -18.91 -12.58 15.12
N ALA A 3 -18.68 -11.41 15.73
CA ALA A 3 -18.50 -10.19 14.96
C ALA A 3 -17.19 -10.38 14.19
N GLY A 4 -17.27 -10.56 12.87
CA GLY A 4 -16.08 -10.56 12.02
C GLY A 4 -15.41 -9.20 12.13
N LEU A 5 -14.13 -9.20 12.51
CA LEU A 5 -13.28 -8.02 12.42
C LEU A 5 -12.76 -7.90 10.99
N GLU A 6 -12.78 -6.69 10.47
CA GLU A 6 -12.25 -6.33 9.17
C GLU A 6 -11.15 -5.29 9.36
N LEU A 7 -10.09 -5.42 8.58
CA LEU A 7 -9.02 -4.42 8.52
C LEU A 7 -9.54 -3.21 7.75
N HIS A 8 -9.30 -2.02 8.29
CA HIS A 8 -9.75 -0.75 7.71
C HIS A 8 -8.60 0.24 7.65
N HIS A 9 -8.51 0.99 6.55
CA HIS A 9 -7.60 2.12 6.45
C HIS A 9 -8.25 3.33 7.12
N ILE A 10 -7.64 3.82 8.20
CA ILE A 10 -8.10 5.01 8.92
C ILE A 10 -8.23 6.18 7.95
N PHE A 11 -7.20 6.38 7.11
CA PHE A 11 -7.24 7.29 5.97
C PHE A 11 -7.58 6.49 4.70
N PRO A 12 -8.72 6.75 4.05
CA PRO A 12 -9.12 6.02 2.85
C PRO A 12 -8.10 6.11 1.72
N LYS A 13 -7.77 4.96 1.11
CA LYS A 13 -6.80 4.86 0.00
C LYS A 13 -7.05 5.87 -1.11
N ASN A 14 -8.30 5.98 -1.57
CA ASN A 14 -8.68 6.86 -2.67
C ASN A 14 -8.42 8.35 -2.37
N LEU A 15 -8.54 8.77 -1.10
CA LEU A 15 -8.23 10.14 -0.68
C LEU A 15 -6.72 10.36 -0.64
N LEU A 16 -5.97 9.38 -0.14
CA LEU A 16 -4.51 9.46 -0.05
C LEU A 16 -3.83 9.45 -1.42
N TYR A 17 -4.23 8.54 -2.32
CA TYR A 17 -3.70 8.51 -3.68
C TYR A 17 -4.02 9.81 -4.45
N LYS A 18 -5.24 10.34 -4.29
CA LYS A 18 -5.61 11.64 -4.87
C LYS A 18 -4.76 12.79 -4.31
N ALA A 19 -4.26 12.67 -3.08
CA ALA A 19 -3.35 13.63 -2.46
C ALA A 19 -1.87 13.40 -2.80
N GLY A 20 -1.54 12.35 -3.57
CA GLY A 20 -0.18 12.07 -4.04
C GLY A 20 0.68 11.23 -3.08
N TYR A 21 0.08 10.60 -2.07
CA TYR A 21 0.81 9.66 -1.21
C TYR A 21 1.08 8.36 -1.95
N SER A 22 2.29 7.82 -1.76
CA SER A 22 2.76 6.60 -2.38
C SER A 22 2.12 5.35 -1.77
N ARG A 23 2.12 4.24 -2.51
CA ARG A 23 1.58 2.95 -2.07
C ARG A 23 2.17 2.46 -0.72
N PRO A 24 3.48 2.57 -0.44
CA PRO A 24 4.04 2.21 0.87
C PRO A 24 3.53 3.10 2.01
N GLU A 25 3.28 4.38 1.74
CA GLU A 25 2.71 5.30 2.74
C GLU A 25 1.25 4.96 3.00
N VAL A 26 0.46 4.69 1.95
CA VAL A 26 -0.95 4.32 2.04
C VAL A 26 -1.16 3.03 2.81
N ASN A 27 -0.36 2.00 2.52
CA ASN A 27 -0.44 0.67 3.13
C ASN A 27 0.44 0.53 4.39
N SER A 28 0.73 1.64 5.06
CA SER A 28 1.45 1.66 6.33
C SER A 28 0.64 0.95 7.42
N LEU A 29 1.32 0.14 8.25
CA LEU A 29 0.69 -0.49 9.43
C LEU A 29 0.00 0.54 10.33
N ALA A 30 0.58 1.73 10.46
CA ALA A 30 0.02 2.82 11.24
C ALA A 30 -1.21 3.49 10.60
N ASN A 31 -1.60 3.12 9.37
CA ASN A 31 -2.87 3.51 8.77
C ASN A 31 -3.98 2.46 8.99
N PHE A 32 -3.68 1.29 9.57
CA PHE A 32 -4.70 0.26 9.78
C PHE A 32 -5.37 0.31 11.15
N THR A 33 -6.66 0.00 11.18
CA THR A 33 -7.44 -0.29 12.39
C THR A 33 -8.37 -1.47 12.15
N PHE A 34 -8.73 -2.19 13.21
CA PHE A 34 -9.78 -3.21 13.13
C PHE A 34 -11.14 -2.58 13.38
N LEU A 35 -12.12 -2.88 12.54
CA LEU A 35 -13.50 -2.49 12.71
C LEU A 35 -14.41 -3.71 12.64
N THR A 36 -15.63 -3.61 13.17
CA THR A 36 -16.65 -4.62 12.84
C THR A 36 -17.09 -4.43 11.39
N LYS A 37 -17.53 -5.52 10.73
CA LYS A 37 -18.09 -5.44 9.38
C LYS A 37 -19.15 -4.35 9.20
N ALA A 38 -20.06 -4.19 10.17
CA ALA A 38 -21.10 -3.17 10.10
C ALA A 38 -20.52 -1.75 10.10
N THR A 39 -19.55 -1.50 10.98
CA THR A 39 -18.84 -0.21 11.09
C THR A 39 -18.01 0.07 9.83
N ASN A 40 -17.31 -0.93 9.30
CA ASN A 40 -16.49 -0.78 8.09
C ASN A 40 -17.34 -0.34 6.89
N ILE A 41 -18.52 -0.97 6.71
CA ILE A 41 -19.49 -0.58 5.68
C ILE A 41 -20.02 0.84 5.95
N GLU A 42 -20.27 1.22 7.19
CA GLU A 42 -20.78 2.55 7.51
C GLU A 42 -19.76 3.67 7.23
N VAL A 43 -18.50 3.46 7.62
CA VAL A 43 -17.40 4.42 7.44
C VAL A 43 -16.99 4.53 5.97
N THR A 44 -16.95 3.41 5.23
CA THR A 44 -16.58 3.35 3.81
C THR A 44 -15.27 4.12 3.51
N ASN A 45 -15.35 5.24 2.79
CA ASN A 45 -14.24 6.06 2.34
C ASN A 45 -14.39 7.53 2.81
N ARG A 46 -15.06 7.74 3.94
CA ARG A 46 -15.26 9.07 4.52
C ARG A 46 -13.95 9.69 4.97
N ASP A 47 -13.88 11.01 4.88
CA ASP A 47 -12.76 11.79 5.36
C ASP A 47 -12.57 11.57 6.89
N PRO A 48 -11.34 11.24 7.35
CA PRO A 48 -11.05 11.06 8.78
C PRO A 48 -11.48 12.25 9.64
N LEU A 49 -11.30 13.47 9.14
CA LEU A 49 -11.71 14.68 9.85
C LEU A 49 -13.22 14.75 10.09
N GLU A 50 -14.03 14.10 9.24
CA GLU A 50 -15.49 14.08 9.36
C GLU A 50 -16.02 12.96 10.24
N TYR A 51 -15.41 11.77 10.22
CA TYR A 51 -15.96 10.60 10.92
C TYR A 51 -15.31 10.35 12.28
N ILE A 52 -14.00 10.58 12.44
CA ILE A 52 -13.27 10.31 13.69
C ILE A 52 -13.90 11.02 14.90
N PRO A 53 -14.23 12.33 14.84
CA PRO A 53 -14.83 13.03 15.98
C PRO A 53 -16.19 12.43 16.40
N LYS A 54 -16.99 11.98 15.42
CA LYS A 54 -18.32 11.41 15.66
C LYS A 54 -18.23 10.09 16.43
N TYR A 55 -17.23 9.26 16.12
CA TYR A 55 -17.04 7.99 16.80
C TYR A 55 -16.55 8.18 18.25
N GLU A 56 -15.71 9.19 18.50
CA GLU A 56 -15.34 9.55 19.87
C GLU A 56 -16.53 10.08 20.67
N GLU A 57 -17.41 10.88 20.05
CA GLU A 57 -18.63 11.36 20.70
C GLU A 57 -19.61 10.21 21.03
N LEU A 58 -19.82 9.28 20.08
CA LEU A 58 -20.70 8.13 20.26
C LEU A 58 -20.13 7.09 21.24
N HIS A 59 -18.80 6.95 21.26
CA HIS A 59 -18.09 5.96 22.06
C HIS A 59 -16.84 6.58 22.72
N PRO A 60 -17.01 7.36 23.81
CA PRO A 60 -15.89 8.02 24.46
C PRO A 60 -14.77 7.05 24.84
N GLY A 61 -13.54 7.38 24.44
CA GLY A 61 -12.34 6.57 24.65
C GLY A 61 -12.05 5.54 23.56
N VAL A 62 -12.89 5.40 22.53
CA VAL A 62 -12.66 4.45 21.43
C VAL A 62 -11.39 4.79 20.66
N LEU A 63 -11.10 6.08 20.44
CA LEU A 63 -9.91 6.50 19.72
C LEU A 63 -8.63 6.13 20.48
N ALA A 64 -8.62 6.35 21.80
CA ALA A 64 -7.51 5.99 22.66
C ALA A 64 -7.28 4.46 22.69
N ALA A 65 -8.35 3.67 22.71
CA ALA A 65 -8.28 2.21 22.66
C ALA A 65 -7.70 1.68 21.33
N HIS A 66 -7.82 2.46 20.25
CA HIS A 66 -7.26 2.15 18.93
C HIS A 66 -5.91 2.84 18.66
N TRP A 67 -5.35 3.50 19.68
CA TRP A 67 -4.12 4.28 19.62
C TRP A 67 -4.14 5.33 18.49
N ILE A 68 -5.29 5.98 18.30
CA ILE A 68 -5.44 7.11 17.37
C ILE A 68 -4.93 8.39 18.05
N PRO A 69 -4.02 9.16 17.43
CA PRO A 69 -3.63 10.47 17.91
C PRO A 69 -4.85 11.38 18.14
N MET A 70 -4.91 12.02 19.30
CA MET A 70 -6.09 12.81 19.72
C MET A 70 -6.09 14.26 19.21
N ASP A 71 -5.04 14.69 18.52
CA ASP A 71 -4.95 16.02 17.92
C ASP A 71 -5.76 16.06 16.60
N PRO A 72 -6.84 16.84 16.51
CA PRO A 72 -7.67 16.92 15.31
C PRO A 72 -6.92 17.43 14.06
N GLU A 73 -5.84 18.19 14.24
CA GLU A 73 -5.05 18.64 13.09
C GLU A 73 -4.36 17.47 12.40
N LEU A 74 -4.03 16.39 13.13
CA LEU A 74 -3.47 15.17 12.56
C LEU A 74 -4.51 14.33 11.79
N TRP A 75 -5.80 14.67 11.82
CA TRP A 75 -6.83 13.93 11.06
C TRP A 75 -7.02 14.48 9.65
N ARG A 76 -6.30 15.55 9.30
CA ARG A 76 -6.30 16.14 7.97
C ARG A 76 -5.44 15.33 7.00
N ILE A 77 -5.88 15.22 5.74
CA ILE A 77 -5.13 14.53 4.69
C ILE A 77 -3.73 15.16 4.51
N GLU A 78 -3.60 16.48 4.67
CA GLU A 78 -2.31 17.18 4.51
C GLU A 78 -1.29 16.85 5.61
N ASN A 79 -1.74 16.33 6.76
CA ASN A 79 -0.90 15.99 7.91
C ASN A 79 -0.77 14.46 8.11
N TYR A 80 -1.00 13.69 7.04
CA TYR A 80 -1.05 12.23 7.11
C TYR A 80 0.27 11.60 7.57
N LEU A 81 1.42 12.12 7.13
CA LEU A 81 2.72 11.57 7.52
C LEU A 81 3.02 11.82 9.01
N GLU A 82 2.62 12.99 9.53
CA GLU A 82 2.68 13.32 10.95
C GLU A 82 1.75 12.41 11.76
N PHE A 83 0.55 12.13 11.26
CA PHE A 83 -0.37 11.15 11.86
C PHE A 83 0.28 9.78 11.99
N LEU A 84 0.88 9.27 10.90
CA LEU A 84 1.59 8.00 10.93
C LEU A 84 2.73 8.01 11.94
N ALA A 85 3.49 9.10 12.01
CA ALA A 85 4.60 9.24 12.94
C ALA A 85 4.15 9.20 14.40
N GLU A 86 3.11 9.94 14.76
CA GLU A 86 2.57 9.93 16.13
C GLU A 86 1.92 8.59 16.46
N ARG A 87 1.15 8.02 15.53
CA ARG A 87 0.51 6.71 15.76
C ARG A 87 1.53 5.58 15.92
N ARG A 88 2.65 5.60 15.17
CA ARG A 88 3.76 4.64 15.37
C ARG A 88 4.31 4.69 16.80
N LYS A 89 4.46 5.88 17.39
CA LYS A 89 4.92 6.02 18.79
C LYS A 89 3.94 5.38 19.76
N LEU A 90 2.64 5.63 19.57
CA LEU A 90 1.59 5.07 20.42
C LEU A 90 1.53 3.54 20.33
N LEU A 91 1.56 3.00 19.10
CA LEU A 91 1.55 1.55 18.86
C LEU A 91 2.81 0.87 19.43
N ALA A 92 3.99 1.46 19.23
CA ALA A 92 5.24 0.94 19.77
C ALA A 92 5.23 0.92 21.31
N ALA A 93 4.76 2.01 21.94
CA ALA A 93 4.64 2.08 23.39
C ALA A 93 3.67 1.01 23.92
N ALA A 94 2.53 0.80 23.27
CA ALA A 94 1.56 -0.22 23.64
C ALA A 94 2.11 -1.64 23.49
N ALA A 95 2.79 -1.93 22.37
CA ALA A 95 3.43 -3.21 22.12
C ALA A 95 4.52 -3.52 23.15
N ASN A 96 5.39 -2.54 23.45
CA ASN A 96 6.44 -2.69 24.46
C ASN A 96 5.84 -2.95 25.85
N SER A 97 4.84 -2.16 26.25
CA SER A 97 4.13 -2.36 27.52
C SER A 97 3.55 -3.76 27.64
N PHE A 98 2.93 -4.27 26.56
CA PHE A 98 2.39 -5.62 26.53
C PHE A 98 3.48 -6.69 26.64
N LEU A 99 4.60 -6.52 25.95
CA LEU A 99 5.73 -7.45 26.04
C LEU A 99 6.39 -7.46 27.42
N ASP A 100 6.49 -6.30 28.07
CA ASP A 100 7.04 -6.15 29.43
C ASP A 100 6.17 -6.89 30.46
N GLU A 101 4.84 -6.80 30.31
CA GLU A 101 3.88 -7.55 31.12
C GLU A 101 4.07 -9.07 30.96
N LEU A 102 4.25 -9.55 29.72
CA LEU A 102 4.48 -10.97 29.43
C LEU A 102 5.84 -11.47 29.98
N ALA A 103 6.87 -10.63 29.94
CA ALA A 103 8.20 -10.95 30.45
C ALA A 103 8.25 -11.02 31.99
N GLY A 104 7.15 -10.72 32.69
CA GLY A 104 7.09 -10.70 34.15
C GLY A 104 8.04 -9.67 34.77
N GLY A 105 8.38 -8.61 34.03
CA GLY A 105 9.37 -7.61 34.46
C GLY A 105 10.83 -8.09 34.49
N MET A 106 11.15 -9.23 33.87
CA MET A 106 12.51 -9.79 33.78
C MET A 106 13.17 -9.59 32.41
N GLY A 107 12.69 -8.63 31.61
CA GLY A 107 13.40 -8.23 30.39
C GLY A 107 14.78 -7.67 30.76
N PRO A 108 15.86 -8.03 30.04
CA PRO A 108 17.11 -7.29 30.19
C PRO A 108 16.86 -5.80 29.92
N ASP A 109 17.49 -4.91 30.67
CA ASP A 109 17.62 -3.49 30.30
C ASP A 109 18.41 -3.43 28.99
N ILE A 110 17.72 -3.65 27.87
CA ILE A 110 18.24 -3.36 26.55
C ILE A 110 18.16 -1.85 26.46
N GLU A 111 19.31 -1.17 26.41
CA GLU A 111 19.33 0.21 25.96
C GLU A 111 18.73 0.24 24.55
N VAL A 112 17.48 0.69 24.46
CA VAL A 112 16.82 0.95 23.19
C VAL A 112 17.61 2.11 22.59
N GLY A 113 18.51 1.78 21.65
CA GLY A 113 19.21 2.79 20.87
C GLY A 113 18.20 3.73 20.19
N PRO A 114 18.62 4.93 19.76
CA PRO A 114 17.75 5.79 18.98
C PRO A 114 17.14 4.97 17.84
N PRO A 115 15.83 5.13 17.56
CA PRO A 115 15.21 4.39 16.48
C PRO A 115 16.09 4.58 15.25
N VAL A 116 16.51 3.46 14.66
CA VAL A 116 17.21 3.50 13.37
C VAL A 116 16.15 3.88 12.35
N ILE A 117 15.83 5.17 12.30
CA ILE A 117 15.13 5.81 11.20
C ILE A 117 16.19 5.92 10.10
N GLY A 118 16.58 4.77 9.55
CA GLY A 118 17.20 4.78 8.25
C GLY A 118 16.17 5.33 7.28
N ASP A 119 16.62 6.18 6.36
CA ASP A 119 15.90 6.77 5.23
C ASP A 119 15.37 5.71 4.23
N ARG A 120 15.01 4.52 4.72
CA ARG A 120 14.36 3.48 3.93
C ARG A 120 12.93 3.96 3.70
N ALA A 121 12.78 4.79 2.68
CA ALA A 121 11.56 4.98 1.90
C ALA A 121 11.01 3.65 1.32
N SER A 122 11.70 2.53 1.55
CA SER A 122 11.12 1.19 1.49
C SER A 122 10.24 0.98 2.74
N GLY A 123 9.06 1.58 2.72
CA GLY A 123 7.96 1.10 3.56
C GLY A 123 7.72 -0.36 3.18
N ILE A 124 7.79 -1.27 4.16
CA ILE A 124 7.33 -2.63 3.94
C ILE A 124 5.84 -2.49 3.62
N ALA A 125 5.46 -2.60 2.35
CA ALA A 125 4.08 -2.74 1.95
C ALA A 125 3.62 -4.08 2.54
N VAL A 126 2.93 -4.02 3.67
CA VAL A 126 2.39 -5.22 4.29
C VAL A 126 1.07 -5.51 3.58
N ASP A 127 1.13 -6.42 2.61
CA ASP A 127 -0.07 -6.98 1.97
C ASP A 127 -0.82 -7.83 3.01
N LEU A 128 -1.76 -7.20 3.73
CA LEU A 128 -2.54 -7.83 4.82
C LEU A 128 -3.99 -8.11 4.44
N GLY A 129 -4.32 -8.17 3.16
CA GLY A 129 -5.62 -8.64 2.70
C GLY A 129 -5.85 -8.34 1.22
N GLU A 130 -6.77 -9.07 0.60
CA GLU A 130 -7.29 -8.81 -0.76
C GLU A 130 -7.75 -7.35 -0.88
N ASP A 131 -6.84 -6.45 -1.20
CA ASP A 131 -7.20 -5.11 -1.59
C ASP A 131 -7.73 -5.11 -3.03
N ASP A 132 -8.50 -4.09 -3.38
CA ASP A 132 -9.11 -3.98 -4.70
C ASP A 132 -8.03 -3.94 -5.80
N GLU A 133 -6.85 -3.39 -5.50
CA GLU A 133 -5.72 -3.26 -6.41
C GLU A 133 -5.05 -4.61 -6.71
N SER A 134 -4.73 -5.40 -5.69
CA SER A 134 -4.10 -6.72 -5.80
C SER A 134 -5.03 -7.70 -6.49
N ARG A 135 -6.36 -7.63 -6.22
CA ARG A 135 -7.33 -8.38 -7.02
C ARG A 135 -7.31 -7.93 -8.49
N VAL A 136 -7.30 -6.62 -8.76
CA VAL A 136 -7.24 -6.09 -10.13
C VAL A 136 -5.95 -6.52 -10.84
N VAL A 137 -4.81 -6.54 -10.13
CA VAL A 137 -3.51 -6.99 -10.62
C VAL A 137 -3.53 -8.49 -10.91
N THR A 138 -3.99 -9.31 -9.97
CA THR A 138 -4.16 -10.76 -10.13
C THR A 138 -5.10 -11.07 -11.30
N ASP A 139 -6.27 -10.41 -11.40
CA ASP A 139 -7.22 -10.60 -12.49
C ASP A 139 -6.61 -10.19 -13.85
N CYS A 140 -5.77 -9.15 -13.86
CA CYS A 140 -5.04 -8.74 -15.06
C CYS A 140 -3.98 -9.78 -15.47
N ARG A 141 -3.19 -10.26 -14.51
CA ARG A 141 -2.17 -11.30 -14.71
C ARG A 141 -2.80 -12.56 -15.30
N ASP A 142 -3.85 -13.07 -14.66
CA ASP A 142 -4.55 -14.28 -15.06
C ASP A 142 -5.14 -14.11 -16.48
N TRP A 143 -5.69 -12.93 -16.80
CA TRP A 143 -6.19 -12.61 -18.14
C TRP A 143 -5.11 -12.63 -19.24
N VAL A 144 -3.87 -12.24 -18.91
CA VAL A 144 -2.71 -12.30 -19.82
C VAL A 144 -2.27 -13.76 -20.00
N VAL A 145 -2.19 -14.54 -18.93
CA VAL A 145 -1.85 -15.98 -18.97
C VAL A 145 -2.88 -16.78 -19.77
N GLU A 146 -4.17 -16.47 -19.64
CA GLU A 146 -5.24 -17.12 -20.42
C GLU A 146 -5.08 -16.95 -21.94
N ARG A 147 -4.32 -15.93 -22.38
CA ARG A 147 -3.97 -15.69 -23.78
C ARG A 147 -2.68 -16.38 -24.22
N GLY A 148 -2.06 -17.16 -23.34
CA GLY A 148 -0.81 -17.88 -23.62
C GLY A 148 0.44 -17.00 -23.54
N LEU A 149 0.32 -15.80 -22.97
CA LEU A 149 1.42 -14.85 -22.81
C LEU A 149 2.12 -15.06 -21.45
N ALA A 150 3.27 -14.40 -21.25
CA ALA A 150 4.01 -14.52 -20.01
C ALA A 150 3.20 -14.02 -18.80
N GLU A 151 3.37 -14.65 -17.64
CA GLU A 151 2.62 -14.33 -16.41
C GLU A 151 2.95 -12.92 -15.88
N GLY A 152 4.21 -12.51 -15.95
CA GLY A 152 4.68 -11.27 -15.34
C GLY A 152 4.98 -11.44 -13.85
N VAL A 153 5.58 -10.42 -13.24
CA VAL A 153 6.04 -10.39 -11.85
C VAL A 153 5.26 -9.32 -11.10
N GLU A 154 4.51 -9.73 -10.09
CA GLU A 154 3.81 -8.81 -9.19
C GLU A 154 4.76 -8.13 -8.21
N ASN A 155 4.45 -6.89 -7.82
CA ASN A 155 5.26 -6.08 -6.89
C ASN A 155 6.74 -6.04 -7.31
N TYR A 156 6.99 -5.84 -8.60
CA TYR A 156 8.34 -5.86 -9.16
C TYR A 156 9.13 -4.66 -8.68
N GLU A 157 10.23 -4.90 -7.97
CA GLU A 157 11.16 -3.87 -7.54
C GLU A 157 12.10 -3.50 -8.69
N LEU A 158 11.98 -2.26 -9.18
CA LEU A 158 12.97 -1.68 -10.08
C LEU A 158 14.19 -1.28 -9.25
N VAL A 159 15.32 -1.93 -9.51
CA VAL A 159 16.59 -1.69 -8.82
C VAL A 159 17.59 -1.08 -9.80
N ASP A 160 18.33 -0.06 -9.35
CA ASP A 160 19.50 0.43 -10.07
C ASP A 160 20.63 -0.61 -10.01
N GLU A 161 21.05 -1.13 -11.15
CA GLU A 161 22.10 -2.15 -11.24
C GLU A 161 23.47 -1.68 -10.71
N GLU A 162 23.75 -0.37 -10.73
CA GLU A 162 25.04 0.16 -10.30
C GLU A 162 25.12 0.34 -8.77
N SER A 163 24.05 0.83 -8.16
CA SER A 163 23.99 1.11 -6.71
C SER A 163 23.33 0.00 -5.88
N GLY A 164 22.51 -0.86 -6.51
CA GLY A 164 21.65 -1.82 -5.83
C GLY A 164 20.47 -1.17 -5.08
N GLU A 165 20.19 0.10 -5.35
CA GLU A 165 19.10 0.85 -4.71
C GLU A 165 17.76 0.58 -5.41
N ALA A 166 16.71 0.29 -4.63
CA ALA A 166 15.36 0.17 -5.14
C ALA A 166 14.81 1.56 -5.48
N LEU A 167 14.55 1.80 -6.77
CA LEU A 167 14.08 3.08 -7.31
C LEU A 167 12.56 3.19 -7.33
N ALA A 168 11.87 2.09 -7.59
CA ALA A 168 10.41 2.05 -7.69
C ALA A 168 9.88 0.63 -7.49
N ILE A 169 8.58 0.51 -7.21
CA ILE A 169 7.85 -0.76 -7.17
C ILE A 169 6.73 -0.67 -8.21
N PHE A 170 6.63 -1.67 -9.09
CA PHE A 170 5.57 -1.78 -10.09
C PHE A 170 4.56 -2.82 -9.66
N ASP A 171 3.28 -2.61 -9.96
CA ASP A 171 2.23 -3.56 -9.55
C ASP A 171 2.34 -4.89 -10.28
N LEU A 172 2.58 -4.83 -11.59
CA LEU A 172 2.82 -5.98 -12.44
C LEU A 172 3.81 -5.61 -13.53
N ALA A 173 4.88 -6.39 -13.70
CA ALA A 173 5.90 -6.11 -14.71
C ALA A 173 6.28 -7.34 -15.52
N TRP A 174 6.62 -7.11 -16.77
CA TRP A 174 7.25 -8.06 -17.67
C TRP A 174 8.63 -7.52 -18.08
N PRO A 175 9.68 -7.77 -17.29
CA PRO A 175 11.03 -7.26 -17.58
C PRO A 175 11.58 -7.74 -18.92
N GLU A 176 11.19 -8.94 -19.34
CA GLU A 176 11.59 -9.57 -20.62
C GLU A 176 10.53 -9.40 -21.73
N GLY A 177 9.54 -8.54 -21.49
CA GLY A 177 8.39 -8.35 -22.36
C GLY A 177 7.23 -9.32 -22.10
N VAL A 178 6.02 -8.91 -22.49
CA VAL A 178 4.78 -9.72 -22.38
C VAL A 178 4.85 -10.95 -23.27
N GLN A 179 5.42 -10.79 -24.47
CA GLN A 179 6.00 -11.88 -25.26
C GLN A 179 7.51 -11.83 -25.10
N LEU A 180 8.06 -12.93 -24.55
CA LEU A 180 9.48 -13.08 -24.28
C LEU A 180 10.31 -12.74 -25.53
N GLU A 181 11.24 -11.79 -25.40
CA GLU A 181 12.15 -11.33 -26.46
C GLU A 181 11.51 -10.68 -27.71
N LEU A 182 10.17 -10.60 -27.79
CA LEU A 182 9.43 -10.03 -28.93
C LEU A 182 8.83 -8.66 -28.63
N THR A 183 8.57 -8.39 -27.36
CA THR A 183 8.02 -7.12 -26.89
C THR A 183 9.02 -6.40 -25.99
N GLU A 184 8.92 -5.08 -25.94
CA GLU A 184 9.68 -4.28 -24.97
C GLU A 184 9.25 -4.61 -23.53
N PRO A 185 10.06 -4.30 -22.51
CA PRO A 185 9.66 -4.45 -21.12
C PRO A 185 8.38 -3.65 -20.85
N VAL A 186 7.40 -4.27 -20.19
CA VAL A 186 6.10 -3.64 -19.92
C VAL A 186 5.83 -3.61 -18.43
N ALA A 187 5.23 -2.53 -17.93
CA ALA A 187 4.83 -2.40 -16.54
C ALA A 187 3.40 -1.85 -16.41
N LEU A 188 2.68 -2.30 -15.38
CA LEU A 188 1.41 -1.76 -14.93
C LEU A 188 1.66 -1.02 -13.60
N LEU A 189 1.22 0.24 -13.55
CA LEU A 189 1.40 1.18 -12.44
C LEU A 189 0.04 1.77 -12.03
N LEU A 190 -0.67 1.10 -11.14
CA LEU A 190 -1.98 1.48 -10.64
C LEU A 190 -1.85 2.50 -9.50
N ASN A 191 -2.46 3.66 -9.69
CA ASN A 191 -2.49 4.74 -8.69
C ASN A 191 -1.10 5.21 -8.19
N GLU A 192 -0.06 4.97 -8.99
CA GLU A 192 1.30 5.41 -8.69
C GLU A 192 1.53 6.87 -9.10
N PRO A 193 2.40 7.60 -8.37
CA PRO A 193 2.69 9.00 -8.66
C PRO A 193 3.54 9.11 -9.94
N GLN A 194 3.59 10.32 -10.52
CA GLN A 194 4.16 10.53 -11.86
C GLN A 194 5.64 10.15 -11.94
N GLU A 195 6.36 10.27 -10.84
CA GLU A 195 7.78 9.94 -10.69
C GLU A 195 8.05 8.46 -10.93
N VAL A 196 7.14 7.56 -10.52
CA VAL A 196 7.26 6.11 -10.74
C VAL A 196 7.18 5.79 -12.24
N GLY A 197 6.25 6.42 -12.96
CA GLY A 197 6.15 6.29 -14.42
C GLY A 197 7.39 6.86 -15.14
N GLN A 198 7.95 7.97 -14.65
CA GLN A 198 9.21 8.51 -15.19
C GLN A 198 10.39 7.56 -14.96
N ALA A 199 10.48 6.92 -13.79
CA ALA A 199 11.49 5.91 -13.50
C ALA A 199 11.33 4.70 -14.44
N ALA A 200 10.11 4.19 -14.62
CA ALA A 200 9.84 3.10 -15.55
C ALA A 200 10.30 3.43 -16.98
N ALA A 201 9.93 4.59 -17.51
CA ALA A 201 10.35 5.01 -18.84
C ALA A 201 11.86 5.21 -18.97
N ALA A 202 12.53 5.71 -17.92
CA ALA A 202 13.98 5.89 -17.92
C ALA A 202 14.75 4.56 -18.01
N TYR A 203 14.16 3.48 -17.48
CA TYR A 203 14.69 2.12 -17.52
C TYR A 203 14.15 1.28 -18.70
N GLY A 204 13.50 1.92 -19.68
CA GLY A 204 13.05 1.28 -20.91
C GLY A 204 11.76 0.49 -20.79
N PHE A 205 11.02 0.63 -19.69
CA PHE A 205 9.68 0.06 -19.56
C PHE A 205 8.64 0.93 -20.26
N ARG A 206 7.83 0.30 -21.11
CA ARG A 206 6.54 0.86 -21.51
C ARG A 206 5.54 0.62 -20.39
N PHE A 207 5.11 1.70 -19.74
CA PHE A 207 4.20 1.60 -18.60
C PHE A 207 2.77 1.99 -18.96
N PHE A 208 1.82 1.38 -18.24
CA PHE A 208 0.40 1.68 -18.32
C PHE A 208 -0.13 2.00 -16.92
N THR A 209 -1.03 2.99 -16.82
CA THR A 209 -1.61 3.40 -15.53
C THR A 209 -2.99 2.81 -15.27
N THR A 210 -3.56 2.10 -16.26
CA THR A 210 -4.84 1.40 -16.14
C THR A 210 -4.77 0.02 -16.79
N VAL A 211 -5.55 -0.92 -16.25
CA VAL A 211 -5.65 -2.28 -16.78
C VAL A 211 -6.25 -2.27 -18.19
N GLU A 212 -7.22 -1.40 -18.46
CA GLU A 212 -7.86 -1.31 -19.77
C GLU A 212 -6.87 -0.89 -20.86
N ALA A 213 -5.95 0.04 -20.55
CA ALA A 213 -4.94 0.49 -21.49
C ALA A 213 -3.92 -0.63 -21.79
N LEU A 214 -3.51 -1.38 -20.76
CA LEU A 214 -2.65 -2.55 -20.93
C LEU A 214 -3.34 -3.64 -21.76
N LYS A 215 -4.61 -3.96 -21.47
CA LYS A 215 -5.38 -4.96 -22.21
C LYS A 215 -5.56 -4.57 -23.68
N ALA A 216 -5.83 -3.29 -23.95
CA ALA A 216 -5.92 -2.78 -25.31
C ALA A 216 -4.60 -2.94 -26.07
N TYR A 217 -3.46 -2.64 -25.44
CA TYR A 217 -2.13 -2.88 -26.01
C TYR A 217 -1.90 -4.35 -26.33
N VAL A 218 -2.22 -5.25 -25.39
CA VAL A 218 -2.06 -6.70 -25.61
C VAL A 218 -2.91 -7.18 -26.78
N GLU A 219 -4.15 -6.71 -26.90
CA GLU A 219 -5.02 -7.11 -28.01
C GLU A 219 -4.54 -6.56 -29.36
N SER A 220 -4.18 -5.27 -29.45
CA SER A 220 -3.90 -4.62 -30.74
C SER A 220 -2.46 -4.72 -31.21
N GLU A 221 -1.49 -4.77 -30.31
CA GLU A 221 -0.07 -4.72 -30.68
C GLU A 221 0.65 -6.06 -30.45
N VAL A 222 0.16 -6.88 -29.52
CA VAL A 222 0.81 -8.16 -29.19
C VAL A 222 0.13 -9.33 -29.91
N LEU A 223 -1.20 -9.45 -29.80
CA LEU A 223 -1.95 -10.56 -30.40
C LEU A 223 -2.25 -10.38 -31.90
N GLU A 224 -2.53 -9.15 -32.36
CA GLU A 224 -2.69 -8.90 -33.80
C GLU A 224 -1.38 -9.06 -34.58
N ALA A 225 -0.23 -8.78 -33.95
CA ALA A 225 1.09 -9.00 -34.55
C ALA A 225 1.44 -10.49 -34.70
N GLU A 226 0.87 -11.37 -33.88
CA GLU A 226 1.01 -12.82 -33.97
C GLU A 226 0.12 -13.44 -35.07
N ALA A 227 -0.99 -12.78 -35.41
CA ALA A 227 -1.95 -13.23 -36.41
C ALA A 227 -1.62 -12.80 -37.86
N ALA A 228 -0.62 -11.94 -38.06
CA ALA A 228 -0.19 -11.39 -39.35
C ALA A 228 1.04 -12.10 -39.93
#